data_AF-A0A2P9AFD0-F1
#
_entry.id   AF-A0A2P9AFD0-F1
#
_cell.length_a   1.000
_cell.length_b   1.000
_cell.length_c   1.000
_cell.angle_alpha   90.00
_cell.angle_beta   90.00
_cell.angle_gamma   90.00
#
_symmetry.space_group_name_H-M   'P 1'
#
loop_
_entity.id
_entity.type
_entity.pdbx_description
1 polymer ?
#
loop_
_entity_poly.entity_id
_entity_poly.type
_entity_poly.pdbx_seq_one_letter_code
_entity_poly.pdbx_strand_id
1 'polypeptide(L)'
;MNFYNTFTVRLQIEQMLGLWDQAHDDWWQVKKRAPWGPICFQDPYRRGIFAKSPQVLREVIESVNREMRVGFDAATAFIFTFGMTEVFINKASGKIAAQKPLYRGGGGMQETTLHVSNFQENYANVMATVDMVRQNKPDAPIILTVSPVALARTFQDADVVTASTEGKSVLRAVLGQVCRERDNVHYLPSFEFVTHGGLARSYREDLRHVKISVVDEIVEQFFNAYFAPSP
;
A
#
# COMPACT_ATOMS: atom_id res chain seq x y z
N MET A 1 7.43 1.59 2.77
CA MET A 1 6.93 2.22 1.52
C MET A 1 5.43 2.41 1.66
N ASN A 2 4.87 3.59 1.34
CA ASN A 2 3.46 3.91 1.60
C ASN A 2 2.56 3.47 0.44
N PHE A 3 2.27 2.17 0.39
CA PHE A 3 1.28 1.56 -0.48
C PHE A 3 0.05 1.21 0.35
N TYR A 4 -1.14 1.51 -0.18
CA TYR A 4 -2.39 1.30 0.57
C TYR A 4 -3.41 0.47 -0.24
N ASN A 5 -2.98 -0.28 -1.25
CA ASN A 5 -3.84 -1.22 -1.97
C ASN A 5 -3.16 -2.59 -2.07
N THR A 6 -3.94 -3.65 -2.22
CA THR A 6 -3.47 -5.03 -2.18
C THR A 6 -2.54 -5.36 -3.36
N PHE A 7 -2.76 -4.73 -4.52
CA PHE A 7 -2.02 -5.00 -5.75
C PHE A 7 -0.57 -4.51 -5.65
N THR A 8 -0.38 -3.27 -5.20
CA THR A 8 0.96 -2.70 -5.04
C THR A 8 1.74 -3.41 -3.94
N VAL A 9 1.09 -3.78 -2.82
CA VAL A 9 1.74 -4.60 -1.79
C VAL A 9 2.19 -5.95 -2.35
N ARG A 10 1.30 -6.67 -3.05
CA ARG A 10 1.66 -7.93 -3.72
C ARG A 10 2.82 -7.73 -4.70
N LEU A 11 2.74 -6.71 -5.55
CA LEU A 11 3.77 -6.41 -6.55
C LEU A 11 5.15 -6.18 -5.90
N GLN A 12 5.20 -5.49 -4.76
CA GLN A 12 6.46 -5.29 -4.05
C GLN A 12 7.04 -6.59 -3.48
N ILE A 13 6.20 -7.48 -2.96
CA ILE A 13 6.65 -8.80 -2.51
C ILE A 13 7.15 -9.63 -3.70
N GLU A 14 6.45 -9.59 -4.84
CA GLU A 14 6.91 -10.22 -6.09
C GLU A 14 8.30 -9.69 -6.49
N GLN A 15 8.55 -8.38 -6.40
CA GLN A 15 9.87 -7.79 -6.67
C GLN A 15 10.94 -8.23 -5.67
N MET A 16 10.64 -8.21 -4.36
CA MET A 16 11.57 -8.64 -3.31
C MET A 16 11.98 -10.11 -3.48
N LEU A 17 11.07 -10.94 -3.99
CA LEU A 17 11.31 -12.36 -4.23
C LEU A 17 11.87 -12.68 -5.62
N GLY A 18 12.07 -11.68 -6.48
CA GLY A 18 12.55 -11.89 -7.86
C GLY A 18 11.54 -12.58 -8.77
N LEU A 19 10.24 -12.54 -8.42
CA LEU A 19 9.15 -13.11 -9.22
C LEU A 19 8.70 -12.15 -10.34
N TRP A 20 9.09 -10.88 -10.25
CA TRP A 20 8.84 -9.91 -11.29
C TRP A 20 9.95 -8.86 -11.35
N ASP A 21 10.48 -8.66 -12.55
CA ASP A 21 11.41 -7.59 -12.89
C ASP A 21 10.74 -6.54 -13.77
N GLN A 22 11.02 -5.27 -13.46
CA GLN A 22 10.54 -4.13 -14.22
C GLN A 22 11.35 -4.02 -15.52
N ALA A 23 10.65 -3.85 -16.65
CA ALA A 23 11.32 -3.64 -17.93
C ALA A 23 12.14 -2.34 -17.93
N HIS A 24 13.28 -2.36 -18.64
CA HIS A 24 14.26 -1.29 -18.63
C HIS A 24 13.76 0.05 -19.20
N ASP A 25 12.70 0.02 -19.99
CA ASP A 25 12.03 1.15 -20.63
C ASP A 25 10.66 1.47 -20.00
N ASP A 26 10.25 0.76 -18.94
CA ASP A 26 9.00 1.01 -18.21
C ASP A 26 9.17 2.13 -17.18
N TRP A 27 9.26 3.35 -17.70
CA TRP A 27 9.31 4.58 -16.93
C TRP A 27 8.44 5.65 -17.61
N TRP A 28 8.10 6.71 -16.87
CA TRP A 28 7.36 7.85 -17.43
C TRP A 28 8.27 9.06 -17.58
N GLN A 29 8.27 9.66 -18.77
CA GLN A 29 8.89 10.98 -18.96
C GLN A 29 7.93 12.06 -18.50
N VAL A 30 8.36 12.92 -17.58
CA VAL A 30 7.52 13.95 -17.00
C VAL A 30 8.17 15.32 -17.14
N LYS A 31 7.33 16.33 -17.38
CA LYS A 31 7.76 17.74 -17.35
C LYS A 31 7.55 18.28 -15.94
N LYS A 32 8.63 18.41 -15.19
CA LYS A 32 8.61 18.84 -13.79
C LYS A 32 9.87 19.64 -13.48
N ARG A 33 9.71 20.78 -12.80
CA ARG A 33 10.85 21.58 -12.34
C ARG A 33 11.64 20.78 -11.30
N ALA A 34 12.85 20.37 -11.67
CA ALA A 34 13.80 19.70 -10.81
C ALA A 34 15.17 20.42 -10.87
N PRO A 35 16.07 20.19 -9.89
CA PRO A 35 17.40 20.80 -9.88
C PRO A 35 18.24 20.52 -11.14
N TRP A 36 17.97 19.41 -11.84
CA TRP A 36 18.72 18.96 -13.02
C TRP A 36 18.04 19.29 -14.37
N GLY A 37 16.94 20.04 -14.36
CA GLY A 37 16.27 20.48 -15.59
C GLY A 37 14.76 20.25 -15.61
N PRO A 38 14.10 20.54 -16.74
CA PRO A 38 12.64 20.50 -16.86
C PRO A 38 12.09 19.09 -17.17
N ILE A 39 12.93 18.15 -17.57
CA ILE A 39 12.56 16.77 -17.91
C ILE A 39 13.07 15.85 -16.80
N CYS A 40 12.18 15.00 -16.30
CA CYS A 40 12.53 13.94 -15.37
C CYS A 40 12.00 12.60 -15.89
N PHE A 41 12.62 11.52 -15.42
CA PHE A 41 12.18 10.15 -15.63
C PHE A 41 11.65 9.63 -14.30
N GLN A 42 10.43 9.13 -14.29
CA GLN A 42 9.74 8.67 -13.10
C GLN A 42 9.53 7.16 -13.14
N ASP A 43 9.77 6.50 -12.01
CA ASP A 43 9.34 5.13 -11.81
C ASP A 43 7.83 5.07 -11.50
N PRO A 44 7.02 4.34 -12.30
CA PRO A 44 5.60 4.18 -12.02
C PRO A 44 5.31 3.36 -10.75
N TYR A 45 6.22 2.50 -10.29
CA TYR A 45 5.97 1.54 -9.20
C TYR A 45 6.56 1.93 -7.85
N ARG A 46 7.29 3.06 -7.76
CA ARG A 46 7.77 3.61 -6.49
C ARG A 46 7.31 5.05 -6.31
N ARG A 47 6.81 5.32 -5.11
CA ARG A 47 6.22 6.63 -4.77
C ARG A 47 7.29 7.73 -4.83
N GLY A 48 7.17 8.60 -5.83
CA GLY A 48 7.93 9.85 -5.89
C GLY A 48 9.41 9.68 -6.24
N ILE A 49 9.77 8.57 -6.91
CA ILE A 49 11.12 8.37 -7.43
C ILE A 49 11.22 9.01 -8.81
N PHE A 50 12.11 9.99 -8.93
CA PHE A 50 12.41 10.73 -10.15
C PHE A 50 13.92 10.78 -10.37
N ALA A 51 14.37 10.78 -11.62
CA ALA A 51 15.77 10.88 -11.99
C ALA A 51 16.00 11.79 -13.21
N LYS A 52 17.26 12.19 -13.39
CA LYS A 52 17.70 13.04 -14.50
C LYS A 52 17.84 12.30 -15.84
N SER A 53 17.98 10.98 -15.81
CA SER A 53 18.07 10.12 -16.99
C SER A 53 17.49 8.73 -16.69
N PRO A 54 17.13 7.94 -17.72
CA PRO A 54 16.70 6.54 -17.54
C PRO A 54 17.74 5.67 -16.85
N GLN A 55 19.03 5.90 -17.13
CA GLN A 55 20.14 5.16 -16.51
C GLN A 55 20.18 5.39 -15.00
N VAL A 56 20.12 6.65 -14.56
CA VAL A 56 20.09 6.98 -13.13
C VAL A 56 18.82 6.46 -12.47
N LEU A 57 17.68 6.48 -13.16
CA LEU A 57 16.44 5.90 -12.64
C LEU A 57 16.61 4.41 -12.34
N ARG A 58 17.23 3.68 -13.27
CA ARG A 58 17.50 2.25 -13.13
C ARG A 58 18.41 1.96 -11.95
N GLU A 59 19.52 2.67 -11.82
CA GLU A 59 20.44 2.52 -10.68
C GLU A 59 19.72 2.74 -9.34
N VAL A 60 18.82 3.73 -9.27
CA VAL A 60 17.99 3.99 -8.08
C VAL A 60 17.00 2.84 -7.85
N ILE A 61 16.32 2.34 -8.88
CA ILE A 61 15.38 1.21 -8.77
C ILE A 61 16.11 -0.05 -8.26
N GLU A 62 17.25 -0.38 -8.84
CA GLU A 62 18.09 -1.53 -8.43
C GLU A 62 18.55 -1.39 -6.99
N SER A 63 19.00 -0.19 -6.59
CA SER A 63 19.39 0.09 -5.21
C SER A 63 18.22 -0.09 -4.25
N VAL A 64 17.04 0.47 -4.56
CA VAL A 64 15.84 0.31 -3.73
C VAL A 64 15.41 -1.16 -3.64
N ASN A 65 15.46 -1.91 -4.74
CA ASN A 65 15.16 -3.34 -4.76
C ASN A 65 16.06 -4.15 -3.83
N ARG A 66 17.37 -3.87 -3.87
CA ARG A 66 18.32 -4.52 -2.98
C ARG A 66 18.01 -4.21 -1.51
N GLU A 67 17.76 -2.95 -1.16
CA GLU A 67 17.44 -2.60 0.24
C GLU A 67 16.11 -3.21 0.70
N MET A 68 15.11 -3.27 -0.20
CA MET A 68 13.85 -3.96 0.08
C MET A 68 14.03 -5.45 0.33
N ARG A 69 14.88 -6.11 -0.47
CA ARG A 69 15.25 -7.52 -0.25
C ARG A 69 15.90 -7.73 1.10
N VAL A 70 16.89 -6.90 1.45
CA VAL A 70 17.56 -6.96 2.77
C VAL A 70 16.54 -6.83 3.90
N GLY A 71 15.61 -5.88 3.80
CA GLY A 71 14.54 -5.70 4.78
C GLY A 71 13.61 -6.92 4.89
N PHE A 72 13.21 -7.51 3.76
CA PHE A 72 12.40 -8.73 3.74
C PHE A 72 13.13 -9.92 4.38
N ASP A 73 14.42 -10.10 4.06
CA ASP A 73 15.25 -11.19 4.58
C ASP A 73 15.50 -11.05 6.09
N ALA A 74 15.65 -9.83 6.60
CA ALA A 74 15.83 -9.56 8.03
C ALA A 74 14.51 -9.58 8.84
N ALA A 75 13.36 -9.43 8.18
CA ALA A 75 12.07 -9.35 8.85
C ALA A 75 11.68 -10.66 9.56
N THR A 76 11.23 -10.53 10.81
CA THR A 76 10.70 -11.63 11.64
C THR A 76 9.18 -11.54 11.83
N ALA A 77 8.56 -10.44 11.40
CA ALA A 77 7.13 -10.21 11.42
C ALA A 77 6.73 -9.27 10.26
N PHE A 78 5.48 -9.35 9.81
CA PHE A 78 4.98 -8.57 8.68
C PHE A 78 3.69 -7.86 9.06
N ILE A 79 3.61 -6.55 8.79
CA ILE A 79 2.41 -5.76 9.03
C ILE A 79 1.99 -5.09 7.73
N PHE A 80 0.79 -5.42 7.25
CA PHE A 80 0.22 -4.87 6.03
C PHE A 80 -1.02 -4.03 6.33
N THR A 81 -0.99 -2.77 5.89
CA THR A 81 -2.11 -1.85 6.01
C THR A 81 -2.69 -1.55 4.64
N PHE A 82 -3.99 -1.81 4.45
CA PHE A 82 -4.70 -1.52 3.22
C PHE A 82 -5.71 -0.40 3.42
N GLY A 83 -6.04 0.34 2.37
CA GLY A 83 -6.92 1.49 2.52
C GLY A 83 -7.58 2.01 1.25
N MET A 84 -7.33 1.42 0.09
CA MET A 84 -7.89 1.87 -1.19
C MET A 84 -8.16 0.65 -2.10
N THR A 85 -9.32 0.66 -2.77
CA THR A 85 -9.68 -0.25 -3.87
C THR A 85 -9.53 0.41 -5.24
N GLU A 86 -9.47 1.74 -5.30
CA GLU A 86 -9.09 2.46 -6.51
C GLU A 86 -7.61 2.28 -6.81
N VAL A 87 -7.33 1.68 -7.96
CA VAL A 87 -5.98 1.43 -8.47
C VAL A 87 -5.86 1.94 -9.90
N PHE A 88 -4.62 2.17 -10.33
CA PHE A 88 -4.31 2.68 -11.66
C PHE A 88 -3.44 1.67 -12.39
N ILE A 89 -4.01 1.01 -13.38
CA ILE A 89 -3.34 -0.01 -14.19
C ILE A 89 -2.45 0.72 -15.19
N ASN A 90 -1.13 0.49 -15.16
CA ASN A 90 -0.21 0.90 -16.21
C ASN A 90 -0.54 0.13 -17.49
N LYS A 91 -0.90 0.86 -18.55
CA LYS A 91 -1.34 0.28 -19.83
C LYS A 91 -0.26 -0.55 -20.51
N ALA A 92 1.02 -0.24 -20.29
CA ALA A 92 2.12 -0.94 -20.92
C ALA A 92 2.39 -2.31 -20.29
N SER A 93 2.32 -2.41 -18.97
CA SER A 93 2.72 -3.62 -18.22
C SER A 93 1.55 -4.41 -17.63
N GLY A 94 0.37 -3.81 -17.53
CA GLY A 94 -0.76 -4.36 -16.77
C GLY A 94 -0.57 -4.31 -15.25
N LYS A 95 0.54 -3.78 -14.74
CA LYS A 95 0.83 -3.66 -13.30
C LYS A 95 0.23 -2.38 -12.72
N ILE A 96 0.05 -2.34 -11.39
CA ILE A 96 -0.54 -1.18 -10.72
C ILE A 96 0.51 -0.12 -10.40
N ALA A 97 0.27 1.11 -10.84
CA ALA A 97 1.08 2.26 -10.47
C ALA A 97 1.01 2.53 -8.96
N ALA A 98 2.13 2.95 -8.38
CA ALA A 98 2.27 3.22 -6.96
C ALA A 98 1.37 4.33 -6.43
N GLN A 99 0.92 5.23 -7.32
CA GLN A 99 0.19 6.44 -6.99
C GLN A 99 -0.84 6.74 -8.07
N LYS A 100 -1.83 7.56 -7.69
CA LYS A 100 -2.74 8.19 -8.65
C LYS A 100 -1.98 9.02 -9.69
N PRO A 101 -2.56 9.21 -10.89
CA PRO A 101 -2.02 10.12 -11.90
C PRO A 101 -1.72 11.51 -11.35
N LEU A 102 -0.64 12.09 -11.89
CA LEU A 102 -0.18 13.45 -11.58
C LEU A 102 0.17 13.68 -10.10
N TYR A 103 0.37 12.61 -9.32
CA TYR A 103 0.75 12.74 -7.91
C TYR A 103 2.06 13.54 -7.78
N ARG A 104 2.00 14.68 -7.07
CA ARG A 104 3.10 15.65 -6.93
C ARG A 104 3.72 16.09 -8.28
N GLY A 105 2.90 16.23 -9.32
CA GLY A 105 3.37 16.60 -10.66
C GLY A 105 4.12 15.49 -11.40
N GLY A 106 3.87 14.23 -11.03
CA GLY A 106 4.34 13.06 -11.77
C GLY A 106 3.53 12.78 -13.04
N GLY A 107 3.79 11.64 -13.67
CA GLY A 107 3.09 11.14 -14.86
C GLY A 107 1.85 10.32 -14.51
N GLY A 108 1.42 9.47 -15.44
CA GLY A 108 0.36 8.48 -15.25
C GLY A 108 -0.99 8.87 -15.83
N MET A 109 -1.16 10.12 -16.30
CA MET A 109 -2.45 10.60 -16.81
C MET A 109 -2.85 9.91 -18.11
N GLN A 110 -1.91 9.69 -19.02
CA GLN A 110 -2.16 9.02 -20.30
C GLN A 110 -1.77 7.54 -20.23
N GLU A 111 -0.87 7.21 -19.31
CA GLU A 111 -0.21 5.92 -19.18
C GLU A 111 -1.00 4.92 -18.33
N THR A 112 -2.01 5.39 -17.58
CA THR A 112 -2.81 4.52 -16.70
C THR A 112 -4.30 4.57 -16.99
N THR A 113 -5.01 3.53 -16.55
CA THR A 113 -6.47 3.46 -16.53
C THR A 113 -6.92 3.21 -15.08
N LEU A 114 -7.95 3.93 -14.64
CA LEU A 114 -8.59 3.67 -13.34
C LEU A 114 -9.25 2.29 -13.34
N HIS A 115 -9.06 1.56 -12.26
CA HIS A 115 -9.78 0.32 -11.95
C HIS A 115 -10.21 0.33 -10.49
N VAL A 116 -11.48 -0.01 -10.24
CA VAL A 116 -12.01 -0.15 -8.87
C VAL A 116 -12.05 -1.64 -8.57
N SER A 117 -11.15 -2.08 -7.70
CA SER A 117 -11.00 -3.51 -7.42
C SER A 117 -12.12 -4.06 -6.55
N ASN A 118 -12.58 -5.27 -6.90
CA ASN A 118 -13.65 -5.96 -6.18
C ASN A 118 -13.11 -6.86 -5.05
N PHE A 119 -14.03 -7.52 -4.33
CA PHE A 119 -13.68 -8.45 -3.26
C PHE A 119 -12.71 -9.54 -3.69
N GLN A 120 -13.00 -10.26 -4.78
CA GLN A 120 -12.23 -11.42 -5.25
C GLN A 120 -10.81 -11.02 -5.62
N GLU A 121 -10.62 -9.88 -6.29
CA GLU A 121 -9.30 -9.39 -6.68
C GLU A 121 -8.45 -9.01 -5.45
N ASN A 122 -9.05 -8.29 -4.50
CA ASN A 122 -8.36 -7.92 -3.26
C ASN A 122 -8.03 -9.16 -2.43
N TYR A 123 -8.97 -10.11 -2.31
CA TYR A 123 -8.77 -11.38 -1.62
C TYR A 123 -7.63 -12.19 -2.24
N ALA A 124 -7.65 -12.39 -3.56
CA ALA A 124 -6.59 -13.12 -4.25
C ALA A 124 -5.21 -12.47 -4.06
N ASN A 125 -5.15 -11.13 -4.04
CA ASN A 125 -3.91 -10.42 -3.80
C ASN A 125 -3.39 -10.58 -2.36
N VAL A 126 -4.27 -10.44 -1.36
CA VAL A 126 -3.88 -10.61 0.05
C VAL A 126 -3.45 -12.05 0.31
N MET A 127 -4.18 -13.02 -0.24
CA MET A 127 -3.84 -14.45 -0.15
C MET A 127 -2.48 -14.75 -0.78
N ALA A 128 -2.22 -14.26 -1.99
CA ALA A 128 -0.92 -14.41 -2.63
C ALA A 128 0.21 -13.75 -1.81
N THR A 129 -0.03 -12.57 -1.23
CA THR A 129 0.93 -11.93 -0.31
C THR A 129 1.22 -12.79 0.91
N VAL A 130 0.18 -13.31 1.56
CA VAL A 130 0.32 -14.18 2.73
C VAL A 130 1.08 -15.46 2.38
N ASP A 131 0.72 -16.11 1.28
CA ASP A 131 1.32 -17.37 0.84
C ASP A 131 2.81 -17.17 0.49
N MET A 132 3.17 -16.08 -0.20
CA MET A 132 4.57 -15.73 -0.48
C MET A 132 5.37 -15.47 0.79
N VAL A 133 4.80 -14.77 1.78
CA VAL A 133 5.46 -14.57 3.07
C VAL A 133 5.63 -15.91 3.79
N ARG A 134 4.59 -16.75 3.86
CA ARG A 134 4.62 -18.05 4.54
C ARG A 134 5.65 -19.00 3.92
N GLN A 135 5.77 -19.04 2.59
CA GLN A 135 6.75 -19.86 1.90
C GLN A 135 8.21 -19.50 2.25
N ASN A 136 8.47 -18.23 2.56
CA ASN A 136 9.83 -17.74 2.84
C ASN A 136 10.10 -17.54 4.34
N LYS A 137 9.05 -17.36 5.14
CA LYS A 137 9.06 -16.99 6.57
C LYS A 137 7.95 -17.76 7.31
N PRO A 138 8.04 -19.10 7.41
CA PRO A 138 6.94 -19.95 7.86
C PRO A 138 6.39 -19.56 9.24
N ASP A 139 7.25 -19.15 10.16
CA ASP A 139 6.87 -18.84 11.55
C ASP A 139 6.55 -17.36 11.81
N ALA A 140 6.87 -16.45 10.88
CA ALA A 140 6.75 -15.02 11.10
C ALA A 140 5.28 -14.59 11.23
N PRO A 141 4.81 -13.94 12.31
CA PRO A 141 3.43 -13.48 12.39
C PRO A 141 3.12 -12.46 11.29
N ILE A 142 1.93 -12.56 10.71
CA ILE A 142 1.42 -11.58 9.73
C ILE A 142 0.26 -10.84 10.38
N ILE A 143 0.32 -9.52 10.37
CA ILE A 143 -0.72 -8.65 10.89
C ILE A 143 -1.31 -7.85 9.74
N LEU A 144 -2.61 -7.95 9.58
CA LEU A 144 -3.40 -7.27 8.56
C LEU A 144 -4.25 -6.19 9.21
N THR A 145 -4.35 -5.02 8.57
CA THR A 145 -5.23 -3.96 9.08
C THR A 145 -5.78 -3.09 7.94
N VAL A 146 -6.96 -2.51 8.18
CA VAL A 146 -7.52 -1.47 7.32
C VAL A 146 -7.13 -0.10 7.90
N SER A 147 -6.66 0.81 7.06
CA SER A 147 -6.34 2.17 7.47
C SER A 147 -7.63 2.96 7.78
N PRO A 148 -7.70 3.67 8.91
CA PRO A 148 -8.82 4.56 9.24
C PRO A 148 -8.82 5.89 8.48
N VAL A 149 -7.74 6.19 7.75
CA VAL A 149 -7.65 7.42 6.95
C VAL A 149 -8.55 7.28 5.73
N ALA A 150 -9.60 8.09 5.68
CA ALA A 150 -10.53 8.14 4.54
C ALA A 150 -9.86 8.70 3.29
N LEU A 151 -10.44 8.41 2.12
CA LEU A 151 -9.97 8.97 0.85
C LEU A 151 -10.06 10.51 0.88
N ALA A 152 -9.03 11.17 0.36
CA ALA A 152 -9.04 12.62 0.15
C ALA A 152 -9.80 13.02 -1.13
N ARG A 153 -9.90 12.09 -2.08
CA ARG A 153 -10.53 12.23 -3.39
C ARG A 153 -10.82 10.83 -3.92
N THR A 154 -11.91 10.68 -4.66
CA THR A 154 -12.21 9.51 -5.49
C THR A 154 -12.08 9.89 -6.97
N PHE A 155 -11.78 8.90 -7.81
CA PHE A 155 -11.80 8.99 -9.27
C PHE A 155 -13.00 8.27 -9.88
N GLN A 156 -13.87 7.71 -9.03
CA GLN A 156 -15.15 7.14 -9.42
C GLN A 156 -16.17 8.25 -9.66
N ASP A 157 -17.25 7.90 -10.36
CA ASP A 157 -18.44 8.74 -10.46
C ASP A 157 -19.33 8.57 -9.21
N ALA A 158 -18.76 8.90 -8.05
CA ALA A 158 -19.40 8.75 -6.74
C ALA A 158 -18.91 9.81 -5.75
N ASP A 159 -19.65 10.00 -4.66
CA ASP A 159 -19.17 10.81 -3.54
C ASP A 159 -17.96 10.16 -2.86
N VAL A 160 -17.00 10.96 -2.42
CA VAL A 160 -15.76 10.48 -1.80
C VAL A 160 -15.99 9.70 -0.51
N VAL A 161 -17.03 10.05 0.26
CA VAL A 161 -17.40 9.32 1.48
C VAL A 161 -17.98 7.96 1.13
N THR A 162 -18.84 7.90 0.12
CA THR A 162 -19.41 6.63 -0.39
C THR A 162 -18.32 5.70 -0.91
N ALA A 163 -17.46 6.20 -1.81
CA ALA A 163 -16.35 5.43 -2.37
C ALA A 163 -15.35 4.97 -1.29
N SER A 164 -15.05 5.84 -0.32
CA SER A 164 -14.20 5.49 0.82
C SER A 164 -14.86 4.41 1.68
N THR A 165 -16.15 4.52 1.97
CA THR A 165 -16.87 3.56 2.83
C THR A 165 -16.95 2.19 2.18
N GLU A 166 -17.29 2.13 0.89
CA GLU A 166 -17.33 0.90 0.11
C GLU A 166 -15.96 0.22 0.09
N GLY A 167 -14.91 0.95 -0.31
CA GLY A 167 -13.56 0.38 -0.42
C GLY A 167 -13.05 -0.16 0.92
N LYS A 168 -13.29 0.55 2.03
CA LYS A 168 -12.90 0.07 3.37
C LYS A 168 -13.72 -1.15 3.80
N SER A 169 -15.01 -1.19 3.47
CA SER A 169 -15.88 -2.34 3.76
C SER A 169 -15.44 -3.59 3.00
N VAL A 170 -15.13 -3.46 1.70
CA VAL A 170 -14.59 -4.55 0.88
C VAL A 170 -13.28 -5.07 1.46
N LEU A 171 -12.31 -4.17 1.71
CA LEU A 171 -11.03 -4.57 2.30
C LEU A 171 -11.21 -5.22 3.66
N ARG A 172 -12.09 -4.68 4.51
CA ARG A 172 -12.34 -5.24 5.83
C ARG A 172 -12.91 -6.66 5.77
N ALA A 173 -13.85 -6.90 4.85
CA ALA A 173 -14.40 -8.23 4.62
C ALA A 173 -13.32 -9.19 4.13
N VAL A 174 -12.47 -8.76 3.19
CA VAL A 174 -11.34 -9.54 2.66
C VAL A 174 -10.39 -9.96 3.78
N LEU A 175 -9.89 -9.01 4.58
CA LEU A 175 -8.93 -9.33 5.64
C LEU A 175 -9.55 -10.25 6.71
N GLY A 176 -10.83 -10.06 7.02
CA GLY A 176 -11.54 -10.95 7.93
C GLY A 176 -11.64 -12.38 7.40
N GLN A 177 -11.84 -12.55 6.09
CA GLN A 177 -11.85 -13.88 5.48
C GLN A 177 -10.46 -14.51 5.49
N VAL A 178 -9.42 -13.80 5.07
CA VAL A 178 -8.04 -14.32 5.07
C VAL A 178 -7.60 -14.76 6.47
N CYS A 179 -7.87 -13.97 7.51
CA CYS A 179 -7.53 -14.34 8.89
C CYS A 179 -8.24 -15.61 9.40
N ARG A 180 -9.40 -15.99 8.84
CA ARG A 180 -10.08 -17.24 9.22
C ARG A 180 -9.53 -18.46 8.48
N GLU A 181 -8.88 -18.25 7.34
CA GLU A 181 -8.42 -19.31 6.44
C GLU A 181 -6.89 -19.54 6.50
N ARG A 182 -6.17 -18.74 7.29
CA ARG A 182 -4.71 -18.78 7.41
C ARG A 182 -4.27 -18.70 8.86
N ASP A 183 -3.45 -19.66 9.25
CA ASP A 183 -2.86 -19.71 10.58
C ASP A 183 -1.82 -18.61 10.78
N ASN A 184 -1.71 -18.13 12.02
CA ASN A 184 -0.77 -17.07 12.42
C ASN A 184 -0.90 -15.79 11.55
N VAL A 185 -2.12 -15.49 11.10
CA VAL A 185 -2.48 -14.26 10.41
C VAL A 185 -3.55 -13.55 11.22
N HIS A 186 -3.20 -12.38 11.74
CA HIS A 186 -4.02 -11.66 12.72
C HIS A 186 -4.55 -10.36 12.16
N TYR A 187 -5.73 -9.94 12.63
CA TYR A 187 -6.30 -8.65 12.26
C TYR A 187 -6.09 -7.65 13.40
N LEU A 188 -5.44 -6.51 13.12
CA LEU A 188 -5.36 -5.38 14.04
C LEU A 188 -6.53 -4.42 13.77
N PRO A 189 -7.47 -4.23 14.72
CA PRO A 189 -8.68 -3.42 14.51
C PRO A 189 -8.44 -1.90 14.60
N SER A 190 -7.41 -1.38 13.93
CA SER A 190 -7.10 0.06 13.91
C SER A 190 -8.20 0.88 13.22
N PHE A 191 -8.82 0.34 12.17
CA PHE A 191 -9.96 0.95 11.50
C PHE A 191 -11.14 1.16 12.44
N GLU A 192 -11.53 0.10 13.16
CA GLU A 192 -12.66 0.12 14.07
C GLU A 192 -12.39 0.98 15.29
N PHE A 193 -11.19 0.90 15.87
CA PHE A 193 -10.79 1.71 17.02
C PHE A 193 -10.97 3.21 16.76
N VAL A 194 -10.56 3.67 15.58
CA VAL A 194 -10.67 5.09 15.20
C VAL A 194 -12.11 5.44 14.80
N THR A 195 -12.76 4.63 13.95
CA THR A 195 -14.10 4.96 13.44
C THR A 195 -15.18 4.93 14.52
N HIS A 196 -15.12 3.99 15.47
CA HIS A 196 -16.04 3.92 16.60
C HIS A 196 -15.64 4.85 17.76
N GLY A 197 -14.42 5.37 17.77
CA GLY A 197 -13.96 6.35 18.76
C GLY A 197 -14.65 7.72 18.66
N GLY A 198 -15.35 8.00 17.56
CA GLY A 198 -16.06 9.24 17.31
C GLY A 198 -15.18 10.36 16.75
N LEU A 199 -15.78 11.27 15.97
CA LEU A 199 -15.05 12.27 15.19
C LEU A 199 -14.13 13.15 16.04
N ALA A 200 -14.66 13.70 17.14
CA ALA A 200 -13.94 14.65 18.00
C ALA A 200 -12.75 14.02 18.75
N ARG A 201 -12.85 12.74 19.12
CA ARG A 201 -11.74 12.02 19.77
C ARG A 201 -10.70 11.62 18.74
N SER A 202 -11.14 10.98 17.66
CA SER A 202 -10.29 10.21 16.75
C SER A 202 -9.53 11.05 15.74
N TYR A 203 -10.13 12.11 15.21
CA TYR A 203 -9.61 12.82 14.04
C TYR A 203 -9.11 14.22 14.38
N ARG A 204 -8.14 14.68 13.59
CA ARG A 204 -7.71 16.09 13.55
C ARG A 204 -8.84 16.96 13.00
N GLU A 205 -8.62 18.27 12.98
CA GLU A 205 -9.59 19.25 12.50
C GLU A 205 -10.04 19.02 11.05
N ASP A 206 -9.21 18.36 10.23
CA ASP A 206 -9.57 17.99 8.85
C ASP A 206 -10.51 16.79 8.74
N LEU A 207 -10.92 16.19 9.87
CA LEU A 207 -11.81 15.04 9.98
C LEU A 207 -11.36 13.81 9.17
N ARG A 208 -10.07 13.74 8.80
CA ARG A 208 -9.51 12.67 7.96
C ARG A 208 -8.29 12.01 8.58
N HIS A 209 -7.35 12.80 9.07
CA HIS A 209 -6.15 12.27 9.69
C HIS A 209 -6.39 12.01 11.17
N VAL A 210 -5.86 10.90 11.67
CA VAL A 210 -5.99 10.50 13.07
C VAL A 210 -5.13 11.41 13.96
N LYS A 211 -5.62 11.73 15.16
CA LYS A 211 -4.82 12.42 16.18
C LYS A 211 -3.65 11.55 16.62
N ILE A 212 -2.51 12.17 16.93
CA ILE A 212 -1.31 11.43 17.33
C ILE A 212 -1.56 10.61 18.60
N SER A 213 -2.27 11.18 19.58
CA SER A 213 -2.62 10.48 20.83
C SER A 213 -3.40 9.18 20.59
N VAL A 214 -4.28 9.16 19.59
CA VAL A 214 -5.07 7.97 19.24
C VAL A 214 -4.22 6.94 18.51
N VAL A 215 -3.23 7.39 17.72
CA VAL A 215 -2.24 6.48 17.13
C VAL A 215 -1.39 5.82 18.23
N ASP A 216 -0.96 6.60 19.22
CA ASP A 216 -0.17 6.11 20.35
C ASP A 216 -0.94 5.06 21.16
N GLU A 217 -2.22 5.30 21.44
CA GLU A 217 -3.12 4.32 22.07
C GLU A 217 -3.21 3.01 21.26
N ILE A 218 -3.39 3.09 19.93
CA ILE A 218 -3.47 1.90 19.07
C ILE A 218 -2.16 1.10 19.13
N VAL A 219 -1.02 1.79 19.10
CA VAL A 219 0.30 1.16 19.16
C VAL A 219 0.51 0.51 20.53
N GLU A 220 0.15 1.17 21.62
CA GLU A 220 0.21 0.60 22.96
C GLU A 220 -0.64 -0.67 23.08
N GLN A 221 -1.90 -0.64 22.61
CA GLN A 221 -2.77 -1.81 22.63
C GLN A 221 -2.23 -2.94 21.73
N PHE A 222 -1.60 -2.62 20.60
CA PHE A 222 -0.93 -3.60 19.77
C PHE A 222 0.24 -4.26 20.52
N PHE A 223 1.11 -3.49 21.17
CA PHE A 223 2.20 -4.07 21.96
C PHE A 223 1.68 -4.94 23.11
N ASN A 224 0.64 -4.49 23.80
CA ASN A 224 0.04 -5.27 24.89
C ASN A 224 -0.56 -6.59 24.40
N ALA A 225 -1.18 -6.62 23.21
CA ALA A 225 -1.80 -7.82 22.68
C ALA A 225 -0.78 -8.85 22.14
N TYR A 226 0.37 -8.41 21.62
CA TYR A 226 1.30 -9.30 20.89
C TYR A 226 2.67 -9.49 21.57
N PHE A 227 3.04 -8.64 22.52
CA PHE A 227 4.37 -8.64 23.14
C PHE A 227 4.35 -8.61 24.67
N ALA A 228 3.22 -8.32 25.32
CA ALA A 228 3.16 -8.45 26.77
C ALA A 228 3.32 -9.92 27.18
N PRO A 229 4.05 -10.20 28.28
CA PRO A 229 4.07 -11.55 28.84
C PRO A 229 2.63 -11.97 29.15
N SER A 230 2.27 -13.20 28.81
CA SER A 230 0.99 -13.77 29.26
C SER A 230 0.93 -13.67 30.80
N PRO A 231 -0.19 -13.22 31.37
CA PRO A 231 -0.37 -13.17 32.82
C PRO A 231 -0.30 -14.57 33.45
#